data_AF-A0A848VUC3-F1
#
_entry.id   AF-A0A848VUC3-F1
#
_cell.length_a   1.000
_cell.length_b   1.000
_cell.length_c   1.000
_cell.angle_alpha   90.00
_cell.angle_beta   90.00
_cell.angle_gamma   90.00
#
_symmetry.space_group_name_H-M   'P 1'
#
loop_
_entity.id
_entity.type
_entity.pdbx_description
1 polymer ?
#
loop_
_entity_poly.entity_id
_entity_poly.type
_entity_poly.pdbx_seq_one_letter_code
_entity_poly.pdbx_strand_id
1 'polypeptide(L)'
;MVRLFRWLLRIVTGLVALGLLAVLLLYWFFSRSIPDYSQSLTVAGISAPVEIVRDNAGVPHIFGAQDTDVYFGLGFAHAQDRLWQMTMLRRTAQGRLSELFGTRTVKVDELLRRFDFYAQAVASFKVQDDYTRAALQAYAAGVNAWLAEVNAGARGRGAPEFWLFEPAIAPWQPADSLVIGKLLALQLSSHMSAEVLRASVAEVLPDARLADLLPDTAGPGLADLPDYSSLFGSPLPRFAAAGQADPLSPVPTPGAEGASNAWAAAPQRSAAGGTLLANDPHLEF
;
A
#
# COMPACT_ATOMS: atom_id res chain seq x y z
N MET A 1 46.03 14.99 35.72
CA MET A 1 46.04 15.36 34.28
C MET A 1 46.34 14.15 33.37
N VAL A 2 47.55 13.59 33.34
CA VAL A 2 47.92 12.51 32.38
C VAL A 2 47.10 11.22 32.51
N ARG A 3 46.78 10.78 33.74
CA ARG A 3 45.94 9.58 33.96
C ARG A 3 44.52 9.76 33.45
N LEU A 4 43.91 10.92 33.71
CA LEU A 4 42.56 11.26 33.24
C LEU A 4 42.50 11.30 31.72
N PHE A 5 43.47 11.94 31.07
CA PHE A 5 43.58 12.00 29.61
C PHE A 5 43.70 10.60 28.97
N ARG A 6 44.52 9.71 29.53
CA ARG A 6 44.67 8.34 29.03
C ARG A 6 43.37 7.53 29.14
N TRP A 7 42.63 7.68 30.23
CA TRP A 7 41.34 7.01 30.39
C TRP A 7 40.28 7.58 29.46
N LEU A 8 40.22 8.91 29.30
CA LEU A 8 39.32 9.56 28.34
C LEU A 8 39.58 9.06 26.91
N LEU A 9 40.85 9.05 26.47
CA LEU A 9 41.22 8.56 25.14
C LEU A 9 40.81 7.10 24.94
N ARG A 10 41.06 6.22 25.92
CA ARG A 10 40.64 4.81 25.88
C ARG A 10 39.13 4.64 25.79
N ILE A 11 38.37 5.44 26.55
CA ILE A 11 36.90 5.43 26.50
C ILE A 11 36.42 5.89 25.13
N VAL A 12 36.94 7.00 24.61
CA VAL A 12 36.56 7.52 23.28
C VAL A 12 36.91 6.52 22.19
N THR A 13 38.12 5.97 22.18
CA THR A 13 38.52 4.93 21.21
C THR A 13 37.65 3.68 21.34
N GLY A 14 37.34 3.25 22.56
CA GLY A 14 36.44 2.13 22.81
C GLY A 14 35.02 2.38 22.30
N LEU A 15 34.47 3.57 22.51
CA LEU A 15 33.16 3.97 22.00
C LEU A 15 33.14 4.06 20.48
N VAL A 16 34.19 4.58 19.86
CA VAL A 16 34.33 4.61 18.39
C VAL A 16 34.40 3.18 17.83
N ALA A 17 35.22 2.31 18.42
CA ALA A 17 35.32 0.92 17.99
C ALA A 17 34.00 0.16 18.16
N LEU A 18 33.30 0.37 19.27
CA LEU A 18 31.98 -0.23 19.53
C LEU A 18 30.92 0.32 18.57
N GLY A 19 30.96 1.61 18.26
CA GLY A 19 30.09 2.23 17.27
C GLY A 19 30.31 1.67 15.86
N LEU A 20 31.57 1.52 15.44
CA LEU A 20 31.90 0.89 14.16
C LEU A 20 31.45 -0.57 14.11
N LEU A 21 31.66 -1.33 15.19
CA LEU A 21 31.19 -2.71 15.27
C LEU A 21 29.67 -2.79 15.18
N ALA A 22 28.94 -1.91 15.87
CA ALA A 22 27.49 -1.83 15.79
C ALA A 22 27.01 -1.53 14.36
N VAL A 23 27.62 -0.56 13.67
CA VAL A 23 27.29 -0.25 12.28
C VAL A 23 27.55 -1.44 11.35
N LEU A 24 28.69 -2.12 11.51
CA LEU A 24 29.02 -3.31 10.71
C LEU A 24 28.02 -4.45 10.93
N LEU A 25 27.62 -4.69 12.18
CA LEU A 25 26.63 -5.71 12.52
C LEU A 25 25.25 -5.35 11.96
N LEU A 26 24.81 -4.09 12.09
CA LEU A 26 23.55 -3.64 11.50
C LEU A 26 23.57 -3.79 9.97
N TYR A 27 24.64 -3.34 9.32
CA TYR A 27 24.80 -3.49 7.87
C TYR A 27 24.76 -4.96 7.44
N TRP A 28 25.54 -5.82 8.10
CA TRP A 28 25.56 -7.26 7.82
C TRP A 28 24.17 -7.88 8.01
N PHE A 29 23.44 -7.48 9.06
CA PHE A 29 22.13 -8.03 9.37
C PHE A 29 21.05 -7.58 8.38
N PHE A 30 20.98 -6.29 8.04
CA PHE A 30 19.99 -5.77 7.11
C PHE A 30 20.26 -6.21 5.66
N SER A 31 21.53 -6.29 5.25
CA SER A 31 21.90 -6.75 3.90
C SER A 31 21.52 -8.21 3.63
N ARG A 32 21.27 -9.03 4.65
CA ARG A 32 20.71 -10.39 4.49
C ARG A 32 19.29 -10.42 3.91
N SER A 33 18.59 -9.29 3.94
CA SER A 33 17.24 -9.15 3.37
C SER A 33 17.27 -8.81 1.88
N ILE A 34 18.44 -8.51 1.31
CA ILE A 34 18.59 -8.22 -0.12
C ILE A 34 18.48 -9.54 -0.90
N PRO A 35 17.53 -9.65 -1.86
CA PRO A 35 17.43 -10.83 -2.71
C PRO A 35 18.66 -11.02 -3.58
N ASP A 36 19.08 -12.28 -3.76
CA ASP A 36 19.96 -12.64 -4.88
C ASP A 36 19.13 -12.72 -6.16
N TYR A 37 19.31 -11.76 -7.06
CA TYR A 37 18.57 -11.71 -8.33
C TYR A 37 19.15 -12.60 -9.43
N SER A 38 20.34 -13.18 -9.21
CA SER A 38 21.01 -14.06 -10.19
C SER A 38 20.73 -15.55 -9.96
N GLN A 39 20.06 -15.88 -8.85
CA GLN A 39 19.76 -17.25 -8.49
C GLN A 39 18.77 -17.92 -9.45
N SER A 40 18.94 -19.23 -9.65
CA SER A 40 17.93 -20.09 -10.27
C SER A 40 17.25 -20.93 -9.18
N LEU A 41 15.93 -20.89 -9.14
CA LEU A 41 15.12 -21.60 -8.16
C LEU A 41 14.18 -22.58 -8.85
N THR A 42 14.01 -23.75 -8.24
CA THR A 42 12.97 -24.70 -8.65
C THR A 42 11.75 -24.49 -7.77
N VAL A 43 10.65 -24.07 -8.39
CA VAL A 43 9.40 -23.77 -7.70
C VAL A 43 8.26 -24.57 -8.33
N ALA A 44 7.23 -24.86 -7.54
CA ALA A 44 6.00 -25.46 -8.05
C ALA A 44 5.07 -24.37 -8.62
N GLY A 45 4.18 -24.77 -9.53
CA GLY A 45 3.10 -23.89 -10.02
C GLY A 45 3.41 -23.12 -11.31
N ILE A 46 4.57 -23.35 -11.92
CA ILE A 46 4.90 -22.88 -13.27
C ILE A 46 4.87 -24.04 -14.26
N SER A 47 4.43 -23.78 -15.49
CA SER A 47 4.34 -24.79 -16.55
C SER A 47 5.66 -24.96 -17.34
N ALA A 48 6.45 -23.89 -17.39
CA ALA A 48 7.73 -23.80 -18.06
C ALA A 48 8.67 -22.85 -17.28
N PRO A 49 9.97 -22.79 -17.61
CA PRO A 49 10.88 -21.82 -17.00
C PRO A 49 10.38 -20.38 -17.15
N VAL A 50 10.45 -19.61 -16.07
CA VAL A 50 10.16 -18.18 -16.02
C VAL A 50 11.46 -17.43 -15.78
N GLU A 51 11.74 -16.44 -16.62
CA GLU A 51 12.93 -15.60 -16.52
C GLU A 51 12.53 -14.20 -16.04
N ILE A 52 13.22 -13.69 -15.01
CA ILE A 52 13.02 -12.34 -14.48
C ILE A 52 14.32 -11.57 -14.65
N VAL A 53 14.40 -10.74 -15.68
CA VAL A 53 15.57 -9.90 -15.97
C VAL A 53 15.33 -8.51 -15.41
N ARG A 54 16.27 -7.97 -14.63
CA ARG A 54 16.18 -6.59 -14.12
C ARG A 54 17.07 -5.64 -14.90
N ASP A 55 16.55 -4.49 -15.24
CA ASP A 55 17.33 -3.43 -15.89
C ASP A 55 18.23 -2.68 -14.89
N ASN A 56 18.93 -1.64 -15.36
CA ASN A 56 19.83 -0.83 -14.52
C ASN A 56 19.12 -0.04 -13.42
N ALA A 57 17.80 0.16 -13.53
CA ALA A 57 16.97 0.77 -12.50
C ALA A 57 16.32 -0.26 -11.56
N GLY A 58 16.60 -1.56 -11.78
CA GLY A 58 16.02 -2.66 -11.00
C GLY A 58 14.60 -3.03 -11.41
N VAL A 59 14.10 -2.53 -12.55
CA VAL A 59 12.75 -2.83 -13.05
C VAL A 59 12.71 -4.26 -13.58
N PRO A 60 11.82 -5.14 -13.07
CA PRO A 60 11.74 -6.52 -13.54
C PRO A 60 11.00 -6.64 -14.88
N HIS A 61 11.65 -7.29 -15.84
CA HIS A 61 11.09 -7.77 -17.10
C HIS A 61 10.89 -9.28 -16.99
N ILE A 62 9.64 -9.72 -17.09
CA ILE A 62 9.24 -11.11 -16.80
C ILE A 62 8.87 -11.81 -18.11
N PHE A 63 9.50 -12.95 -18.36
CA PHE A 63 9.28 -13.77 -19.54
C PHE A 63 8.81 -15.17 -19.11
N GLY A 64 7.74 -15.66 -19.72
CA GLY A 64 7.18 -16.98 -19.47
C GLY A 64 6.49 -17.53 -20.72
N ALA A 65 6.23 -18.84 -20.75
CA ALA A 65 5.63 -19.49 -21.92
C ALA A 65 4.13 -19.18 -22.10
N GLN A 66 3.44 -18.85 -21.00
CA GLN A 66 2.02 -18.49 -20.99
C GLN A 66 1.73 -17.44 -19.91
N ASP A 67 0.59 -16.74 -20.03
CA ASP A 67 0.22 -15.65 -19.14
C ASP A 67 0.27 -16.01 -17.65
N THR A 68 -0.16 -17.21 -17.26
CA THR A 68 -0.10 -17.63 -15.85
C THR A 68 1.33 -17.72 -15.32
N ASP A 69 2.29 -18.15 -16.15
CA ASP A 69 3.70 -18.18 -15.76
C ASP A 69 4.26 -16.76 -15.59
N VAL A 70 3.81 -15.83 -16.44
CA VAL A 70 4.16 -14.41 -16.33
C VAL A 70 3.55 -13.78 -15.07
N TYR A 71 2.28 -14.03 -14.77
CA TYR A 71 1.64 -13.55 -13.54
C TYR A 71 2.27 -14.14 -12.28
N PHE A 72 2.68 -15.41 -12.32
CA PHE A 72 3.49 -16.03 -11.27
C PHE A 72 4.80 -15.26 -11.07
N GLY A 73 5.54 -15.01 -12.16
CA GLY A 73 6.79 -14.23 -12.11
C GLY A 73 6.58 -12.82 -11.56
N LEU A 74 5.45 -12.18 -11.88
CA LEU A 74 5.09 -10.86 -11.36
C LEU A 74 4.86 -10.88 -9.85
N GLY A 75 4.09 -11.85 -9.35
CA GLY A 75 3.89 -12.03 -7.91
C GLY A 75 5.19 -12.32 -7.18
N PHE A 76 6.04 -13.16 -7.76
CA PHE A 76 7.35 -13.47 -7.21
C PHE A 76 8.26 -12.24 -7.14
N ALA A 77 8.37 -11.46 -8.22
CA ALA A 77 9.18 -10.24 -8.28
C ALA A 77 8.68 -9.17 -7.29
N HIS A 78 7.37 -8.91 -7.24
CA HIS A 78 6.79 -8.00 -6.25
C HIS A 78 7.10 -8.45 -4.82
N ALA A 79 7.01 -9.74 -4.52
CA ALA A 79 7.32 -10.26 -3.21
C ALA A 79 8.82 -10.16 -2.88
N GLN A 80 9.72 -10.28 -3.86
CA GLN A 80 11.16 -10.01 -3.66
C GLN A 80 11.41 -8.56 -3.26
N ASP A 81 10.75 -7.63 -3.96
CA ASP A 81 11.14 -6.22 -3.92
C ASP A 81 10.32 -5.42 -2.89
N ARG A 82 9.09 -5.84 -2.57
CA ARG A 82 8.07 -5.04 -1.86
C ARG A 82 7.31 -5.80 -0.77
N LEU A 83 7.86 -6.89 -0.22
CA LEU A 83 7.13 -7.75 0.70
C LEU A 83 6.53 -7.01 1.91
N TRP A 84 7.29 -6.10 2.51
CA TRP A 84 6.83 -5.27 3.62
C TRP A 84 5.62 -4.40 3.20
N GLN A 85 5.76 -3.66 2.10
CA GLN A 85 4.69 -2.82 1.55
C GLN A 85 3.42 -3.63 1.28
N MET A 86 3.54 -4.77 0.60
CA MET A 86 2.43 -5.67 0.32
C MET A 86 1.74 -6.16 1.60
N THR A 87 2.53 -6.48 2.63
CA THR A 87 2.01 -6.94 3.92
C THR A 87 1.29 -5.82 4.66
N MET A 88 1.80 -4.59 4.63
CA MET A 88 1.14 -3.43 5.22
C MET A 88 -0.18 -3.13 4.53
N LEU A 89 -0.18 -3.01 3.19
CA LEU A 89 -1.40 -2.75 2.41
C LEU A 89 -2.48 -3.81 2.70
N ARG A 90 -2.11 -5.09 2.73
CA ARG A 90 -3.04 -6.18 3.07
C ARG A 90 -3.58 -6.06 4.49
N ARG A 91 -2.73 -5.79 5.49
CA ARG A 91 -3.15 -5.64 6.89
C ARG A 91 -4.04 -4.42 7.10
N THR A 92 -3.74 -3.30 6.43
CA THR A 92 -4.62 -2.11 6.42
C THR A 92 -5.98 -2.47 5.88
N ALA A 93 -6.04 -3.06 4.68
CA ALA A 93 -7.31 -3.39 4.03
C ALA A 93 -8.13 -4.44 4.80
N GLN A 94 -7.48 -5.31 5.59
CA GLN A 94 -8.13 -6.27 6.47
C GLN A 94 -8.53 -5.69 7.84
N GLY A 95 -8.14 -4.46 8.17
CA GLY A 95 -8.26 -3.90 9.51
C GLY A 95 -7.54 -4.77 10.56
N ARG A 96 -6.22 -4.94 10.36
CA ARG A 96 -5.31 -5.73 11.19
C ARG A 96 -3.96 -5.04 11.44
N LEU A 97 -3.89 -3.72 11.28
CA LEU A 97 -2.68 -2.96 11.58
C LEU A 97 -2.36 -2.92 13.07
N SER A 98 -3.37 -3.00 13.94
CA SER A 98 -3.19 -2.98 15.39
C SER A 98 -2.48 -4.22 15.92
N GLU A 99 -2.43 -5.31 15.15
CA GLU A 99 -1.58 -6.47 15.46
C GLU A 99 -0.08 -6.11 15.47
N LEU A 100 0.32 -5.06 14.75
CA LEU A 100 1.71 -4.59 14.68
C LEU A 100 1.94 -3.29 15.44
N PHE A 101 1.01 -2.35 15.37
CA PHE A 101 1.18 -0.99 15.91
C PHE A 101 0.36 -0.73 17.20
N GLY A 102 -0.31 -1.76 17.71
CA GLY A 102 -1.06 -1.69 18.97
C GLY A 102 -2.23 -0.70 18.91
N THR A 103 -2.52 -0.08 20.05
CA THR A 103 -3.71 0.77 20.24
C THR A 103 -3.76 1.99 19.32
N ARG A 104 -2.63 2.42 18.77
CA ARG A 104 -2.51 3.57 17.87
C ARG A 104 -3.38 3.45 16.61
N THR A 105 -3.48 2.24 16.06
CA THR A 105 -4.18 2.00 14.79
C THR A 105 -5.57 1.38 14.95
N VAL A 106 -6.09 1.26 16.18
CA VAL A 106 -7.38 0.56 16.44
C VAL A 106 -8.53 1.25 15.73
N LYS A 107 -8.52 2.59 15.63
CA LYS A 107 -9.55 3.34 14.91
C LYS A 107 -9.47 3.16 13.40
N VAL A 108 -8.27 2.94 12.86
CA VAL A 108 -8.09 2.56 11.46
C VAL A 108 -8.69 1.17 11.24
N ASP A 109 -8.30 0.19 12.07
CA ASP A 109 -8.81 -1.17 11.95
C ASP A 109 -10.35 -1.24 12.09
N GLU A 110 -10.92 -0.49 13.03
CA GLU A 110 -12.38 -0.39 13.22
C GLU A 110 -13.07 0.12 11.95
N LEU A 111 -12.55 1.18 11.33
CA LEU A 111 -13.11 1.74 10.10
C LEU A 111 -13.02 0.75 8.94
N LEU A 112 -11.86 0.14 8.72
CA LEU A 112 -11.62 -0.77 7.60
C LEU A 112 -12.44 -2.06 7.74
N ARG A 113 -12.71 -2.51 8.98
CA ARG A 113 -13.66 -3.59 9.26
C ARG A 113 -15.11 -3.22 9.00
N ARG A 114 -15.51 -1.95 9.21
CA ARG A 114 -16.87 -1.48 8.86
C ARG A 114 -17.08 -1.43 7.35
N PHE A 115 -16.05 -1.09 6.58
CA PHE A 115 -16.08 -1.18 5.12
C PHE A 115 -16.13 -2.62 4.61
N ASP A 116 -15.61 -3.57 5.39
CA ASP A 116 -15.58 -4.99 5.08
C ASP A 116 -14.98 -5.32 3.70
N PHE A 117 -13.94 -4.56 3.30
CA PHE A 117 -13.33 -4.71 1.98
C PHE A 117 -12.84 -6.12 1.70
N TYR A 118 -12.36 -6.84 2.72
CA TYR A 118 -11.84 -8.18 2.53
C TYR A 118 -12.94 -9.18 2.13
N ALA A 119 -14.08 -9.20 2.82
CA ALA A 119 -15.19 -10.07 2.42
C ALA A 119 -15.70 -9.70 1.03
N GLN A 120 -15.76 -8.40 0.72
CA GLN A 120 -16.10 -7.93 -0.62
C GLN A 120 -15.09 -8.36 -1.68
N ALA A 121 -13.79 -8.38 -1.37
CA ALA A 121 -12.76 -8.87 -2.29
C ALA A 121 -12.90 -10.38 -2.54
N VAL A 122 -13.20 -11.17 -1.51
CA VAL A 122 -13.51 -12.59 -1.64
C VAL A 122 -14.76 -12.81 -2.51
N ALA A 123 -15.81 -12.00 -2.32
CA ALA A 123 -17.00 -12.05 -3.17
C ALA A 123 -16.68 -11.67 -4.62
N SER A 124 -15.89 -10.60 -4.82
CA SER A 124 -15.44 -10.16 -6.16
C SER A 124 -14.64 -11.23 -6.88
N PHE A 125 -13.79 -11.99 -6.20
CA PHE A 125 -13.02 -13.10 -6.80
C PHE A 125 -13.94 -14.20 -7.38
N LYS A 126 -15.02 -14.54 -6.68
CA LYS A 126 -15.95 -15.61 -7.09
C LYS A 126 -16.64 -15.33 -8.42
N VAL A 127 -16.86 -14.05 -8.74
CA VAL A 127 -17.57 -13.61 -9.94
C VAL A 127 -16.64 -13.16 -11.08
N GLN A 128 -15.32 -13.26 -10.90
CA GLN A 128 -14.38 -13.02 -11.99
C GLN A 128 -14.50 -14.10 -13.08
N ASP A 129 -14.15 -13.75 -14.31
CA ASP A 129 -13.99 -14.72 -15.39
C ASP A 129 -12.81 -15.68 -15.16
N ASP A 130 -12.76 -16.77 -15.93
CA ASP A 130 -11.75 -17.82 -15.77
C ASP A 130 -10.33 -17.31 -15.95
N TYR A 131 -10.12 -16.41 -16.92
CA TYR A 131 -8.82 -15.81 -17.18
C TYR A 131 -8.30 -15.03 -15.98
N THR A 132 -9.12 -14.12 -15.45
CA THR A 132 -8.78 -13.28 -14.30
C THR A 132 -8.59 -14.11 -13.03
N ARG A 133 -9.41 -15.14 -12.83
CA ARG A 133 -9.20 -16.09 -11.71
C ARG A 133 -7.84 -16.78 -11.81
N ALA A 134 -7.49 -17.29 -12.99
CA ALA A 134 -6.21 -17.95 -13.22
C ALA A 134 -5.02 -16.99 -13.02
N ALA A 135 -5.13 -15.75 -13.49
CA ALA A 135 -4.11 -14.71 -13.29
C ALA A 135 -3.89 -14.41 -11.80
N LEU A 136 -4.97 -14.17 -11.04
CA LEU A 136 -4.90 -13.87 -9.60
C LEU A 136 -4.36 -15.06 -8.78
N GLN A 137 -4.72 -16.29 -9.17
CA GLN A 137 -4.19 -17.51 -8.56
C GLN A 137 -2.70 -17.69 -8.83
N ALA A 138 -2.26 -17.48 -10.08
CA ALA A 138 -0.87 -17.59 -10.46
C ALA A 138 -0.02 -16.51 -9.77
N TYR A 139 -0.49 -15.26 -9.72
CA TYR A 139 0.15 -14.19 -8.97
C TYR A 139 0.31 -14.55 -7.49
N ALA A 140 -0.76 -15.04 -6.84
CA ALA A 140 -0.71 -15.47 -5.45
C ALA A 140 0.28 -16.63 -5.23
N ALA A 141 0.33 -17.59 -6.16
CA ALA A 141 1.30 -18.69 -6.12
C ALA A 141 2.74 -18.18 -6.21
N GLY A 142 3.02 -17.18 -7.05
CA GLY A 142 4.33 -16.52 -7.14
C GLY A 142 4.76 -15.84 -5.84
N VAL A 143 3.86 -15.08 -5.22
CA VAL A 143 4.11 -14.47 -3.90
C VAL A 143 4.41 -15.55 -2.85
N ASN A 144 3.61 -16.62 -2.85
CA ASN A 144 3.77 -17.72 -1.89
C ASN A 144 5.04 -18.54 -2.11
N ALA A 145 5.51 -18.68 -3.34
CA ALA A 145 6.79 -19.31 -3.63
C ALA A 145 7.95 -18.51 -3.02
N TRP A 146 7.93 -17.17 -3.13
CA TRP A 146 8.93 -16.34 -2.45
C TRP A 146 8.83 -16.44 -0.92
N LEU A 147 7.62 -16.44 -0.36
CA LEU A 147 7.43 -16.63 1.07
C LEU A 147 8.00 -17.97 1.56
N ALA A 148 7.86 -19.05 0.78
CA ALA A 148 8.46 -20.34 1.10
C ALA A 148 9.99 -20.26 1.13
N GLU A 149 10.61 -19.60 0.14
CA GLU A 149 12.07 -19.35 0.11
C GLU A 149 12.57 -18.53 1.30
N VAL A 150 11.83 -17.50 1.69
CA VAL A 150 12.13 -16.67 2.86
C VAL A 150 12.10 -17.51 4.15
N ASN A 151 11.07 -18.36 4.29
CA ASN A 151 10.90 -19.24 5.45
C ASN A 151 11.96 -20.36 5.51
N ALA A 152 12.41 -20.88 4.36
CA ALA A 152 13.40 -21.94 4.30
C ALA A 152 14.83 -21.46 4.60
N GLY A 153 15.19 -20.23 4.20
CA GLY A 153 16.58 -19.76 4.20
C GLY A 153 16.93 -18.65 5.18
N ALA A 154 16.00 -18.17 6.01
CA ALA A 154 16.17 -16.99 6.87
C ALA A 154 16.80 -15.80 6.11
N ARG A 155 16.29 -15.49 4.91
CA ARG A 155 16.71 -14.40 4.01
C ARG A 155 16.33 -13.02 4.57
N GLY A 156 16.79 -12.69 5.77
CA GLY A 156 16.43 -11.46 6.44
C GLY A 156 14.93 -11.29 6.68
N ARG A 157 14.20 -12.41 6.81
CA ARG A 157 12.73 -12.46 6.93
C ARG A 157 11.98 -11.79 5.76
N GLY A 158 12.66 -11.62 4.61
CA GLY A 158 12.10 -11.09 3.36
C GLY A 158 12.02 -9.57 3.27
N ALA A 159 12.27 -8.83 4.36
CA ALA A 159 12.42 -7.38 4.39
C ALA A 159 13.06 -6.95 5.73
N PRO A 160 13.88 -5.88 5.76
CA PRO A 160 14.55 -5.43 6.98
C PRO A 160 13.59 -5.08 8.13
N GLU A 161 12.38 -4.61 7.83
CA GLU A 161 11.34 -4.24 8.80
C GLU A 161 10.87 -5.44 9.62
N PHE A 162 10.87 -6.65 9.05
CA PHE A 162 10.47 -7.87 9.76
C PHE A 162 11.47 -8.31 10.84
N TRP A 163 12.61 -7.62 10.99
CA TRP A 163 13.44 -7.77 12.18
C TRP A 163 12.90 -7.01 13.40
N LEU A 164 12.15 -5.94 13.16
CA LEU A 164 11.54 -5.11 14.19
C LEU A 164 10.10 -5.55 14.49
N PHE A 165 9.40 -6.09 13.49
CA PHE A 165 8.00 -6.48 13.56
C PHE A 165 7.81 -8.00 13.40
N GLU A 166 6.61 -8.49 13.69
CA GLU A 166 6.25 -9.90 13.57
C GLU A 166 6.49 -10.42 12.14
N PRO A 167 7.37 -11.42 11.94
CA PRO A 167 7.68 -11.95 10.61
C PRO A 167 6.69 -12.98 10.08
N ALA A 168 5.74 -13.47 10.89
CA ALA A 168 4.76 -14.43 10.42
C ALA A 168 3.81 -13.79 9.38
N ILE A 169 4.01 -14.15 8.11
CA ILE A 169 3.18 -13.72 6.98
C ILE A 169 2.31 -14.90 6.55
N ALA A 170 0.98 -14.72 6.63
CA ALA A 170 0.05 -15.70 6.09
C ALA A 170 0.17 -15.77 4.55
N PRO A 171 -0.01 -16.97 3.94
CA PRO A 171 0.02 -17.13 2.49
C PRO A 171 -0.91 -16.15 1.78
N TRP A 172 -0.43 -15.54 0.71
CA TRP A 172 -1.19 -14.67 -0.17
C TRP A 172 -2.34 -15.44 -0.82
N GLN A 173 -3.54 -14.88 -0.74
CA GLN A 173 -4.73 -15.40 -1.42
C GLN A 173 -5.06 -14.55 -2.65
N PRO A 174 -5.74 -15.09 -3.68
CA PRO A 174 -6.16 -14.29 -4.84
C PRO A 174 -6.96 -13.03 -4.46
N ALA A 175 -7.79 -13.12 -3.42
CA ALA A 175 -8.57 -11.99 -2.90
C ALA A 175 -7.70 -10.89 -2.28
N ASP A 176 -6.48 -11.20 -1.81
CA ASP A 176 -5.56 -10.21 -1.26
C ASP A 176 -5.12 -9.20 -2.34
N SER A 177 -5.03 -9.61 -3.62
CA SER A 177 -4.73 -8.68 -4.71
C SER A 177 -5.90 -7.75 -5.00
N LEU A 178 -7.14 -8.26 -4.93
CA LEU A 178 -8.35 -7.45 -5.15
C LEU A 178 -8.60 -6.46 -4.01
N VAL A 179 -8.24 -6.82 -2.77
CA VAL A 179 -8.44 -5.91 -1.63
C VAL A 179 -7.50 -4.70 -1.69
N ILE A 180 -6.30 -4.84 -2.26
CA ILE A 180 -5.41 -3.69 -2.51
C ILE A 180 -6.08 -2.68 -3.45
N GLY A 181 -6.74 -3.14 -4.52
CA GLY A 181 -7.47 -2.24 -5.43
C GLY A 181 -8.60 -1.48 -4.73
N LYS A 182 -9.31 -2.11 -3.80
CA LYS A 182 -10.34 -1.44 -2.97
C LYS A 182 -9.74 -0.42 -2.01
N LEU A 183 -8.58 -0.74 -1.41
CA LEU A 183 -7.85 0.19 -0.55
C LEU A 183 -7.37 1.41 -1.34
N LEU A 184 -6.83 1.21 -2.54
CA LEU A 184 -6.43 2.29 -3.44
C LEU A 184 -7.64 3.17 -3.81
N ALA A 185 -8.80 2.55 -4.10
CA ALA A 185 -10.02 3.31 -4.36
C ALA A 185 -10.46 4.18 -3.17
N LEU A 186 -10.30 3.70 -1.93
CA LEU A 186 -10.53 4.51 -0.73
C LEU A 186 -9.55 5.69 -0.64
N GLN A 187 -8.27 5.45 -0.90
CA GLN A 187 -7.22 6.49 -0.87
C GLN A 187 -7.44 7.59 -1.92
N LEU A 188 -8.08 7.26 -3.04
CA LEU A 188 -8.39 8.18 -4.14
C LEU A 188 -9.80 8.76 -4.07
N SER A 189 -10.54 8.53 -2.99
CA SER A 189 -11.91 9.00 -2.82
C SER A 189 -12.05 9.94 -1.62
N SER A 190 -12.79 11.02 -1.82
CA SER A 190 -13.04 12.03 -0.77
C SER A 190 -14.49 12.32 -0.46
N HIS A 191 -15.39 11.77 -1.27
CA HIS A 191 -16.83 12.03 -1.19
C HIS A 191 -17.37 11.82 0.22
N MET A 192 -17.01 10.73 0.89
CA MET A 192 -17.47 10.46 2.26
C MET A 192 -17.07 11.58 3.23
N SER A 193 -15.80 11.97 3.24
CA SER A 193 -15.29 13.01 4.14
C SER A 193 -15.94 14.36 3.83
N ALA A 194 -16.14 14.67 2.55
CA ALA A 194 -16.80 15.90 2.11
C ALA A 194 -18.28 15.96 2.49
N GLU A 195 -19.02 14.85 2.32
CA GLU A 195 -20.44 14.75 2.67
C GLU A 195 -20.65 14.84 4.19
N VAL A 196 -19.84 14.12 4.98
CA VAL A 196 -19.89 14.20 6.44
C VAL A 196 -19.56 15.61 6.93
N LEU A 197 -18.55 16.26 6.36
CA LEU A 197 -18.22 17.65 6.66
C LEU A 197 -19.40 18.56 6.33
N ARG A 198 -19.95 18.47 5.13
CA ARG A 198 -21.10 19.28 4.69
C ARG A 198 -22.30 19.12 5.61
N ALA A 199 -22.68 17.88 5.94
CA ALA A 199 -23.78 17.60 6.85
C ALA A 199 -23.53 18.20 8.25
N SER A 200 -22.33 18.05 8.80
CA SER A 200 -21.99 18.62 10.11
C SER A 200 -22.05 20.16 10.14
N VAL A 201 -21.69 20.82 9.04
CA VAL A 201 -21.73 22.29 8.92
C VAL A 201 -23.17 22.79 8.72
N ALA A 202 -24.00 22.04 7.97
CA ALA A 202 -25.40 22.37 7.74
C ALA A 202 -26.24 22.39 9.04
N GLU A 203 -25.89 21.57 10.02
CA GLU A 203 -26.55 21.56 11.34
C GLU A 203 -26.25 22.81 12.19
N VAL A 204 -25.23 23.59 11.81
CA VAL A 204 -24.73 24.72 12.62
C VAL A 204 -24.88 26.07 11.90
N LEU A 205 -24.85 26.09 10.56
CA LEU A 205 -24.89 27.31 9.77
C LEU A 205 -26.17 27.41 8.92
N PRO A 206 -26.72 28.63 8.72
CA PRO A 206 -27.79 28.85 7.74
C PRO A 206 -27.33 28.53 6.31
N ASP A 207 -28.26 28.08 5.47
CA ASP A 207 -28.00 27.66 4.08
C ASP A 207 -27.17 28.65 3.26
N ALA A 208 -27.44 29.96 3.39
CA ALA A 208 -26.68 30.99 2.68
C ALA A 208 -25.18 30.97 3.04
N ARG A 209 -24.86 30.75 4.32
CA ARG A 209 -23.47 30.67 4.80
C ARG A 209 -22.83 29.32 4.50
N LEU A 210 -23.63 28.25 4.47
CA LEU A 210 -23.18 26.94 4.03
C LEU A 210 -22.77 27.00 2.55
N ALA A 211 -23.60 27.59 1.69
CA ALA A 211 -23.32 27.76 0.26
C ALA A 211 -22.08 28.64 0.00
N ASP A 212 -21.82 29.66 0.83
CA ASP A 212 -20.60 30.46 0.73
C ASP A 212 -19.31 29.66 1.03
N LEU A 213 -19.38 28.71 1.97
CA LEU A 213 -18.21 27.93 2.43
C LEU A 213 -18.02 26.61 1.66
N LEU A 214 -19.11 25.95 1.32
CA LEU A 214 -19.19 24.68 0.62
C LEU A 214 -20.20 24.84 -0.53
N PRO A 215 -19.78 25.47 -1.65
CA PRO A 215 -20.69 25.80 -2.74
C PRO A 215 -21.26 24.55 -3.40
N ASP A 216 -22.49 24.66 -3.87
CA ASP A 216 -23.14 23.60 -4.63
C ASP A 216 -22.47 23.41 -5.98
N THR A 217 -22.31 22.15 -6.39
CA THR A 217 -21.86 21.83 -7.75
C THR A 217 -22.91 22.27 -8.76
N ALA A 218 -22.49 23.05 -9.76
CA ALA A 218 -23.38 23.49 -10.83
C ALA A 218 -23.80 22.32 -11.73
N GLY A 219 -25.12 22.20 -11.99
CA GLY A 219 -25.70 21.19 -12.87
C GLY A 219 -26.90 20.48 -12.24
N PRO A 220 -27.73 19.77 -13.02
CA PRO A 220 -28.75 18.90 -12.45
C PRO A 220 -28.03 17.81 -11.66
N GLY A 221 -28.27 17.72 -10.35
CA GLY A 221 -27.75 16.63 -9.52
C GLY A 221 -28.09 15.29 -10.16
N LEU A 222 -27.07 14.42 -10.33
CA LEU A 222 -27.25 13.13 -11.01
C LEU A 222 -28.13 12.15 -10.21
N ALA A 223 -28.34 12.41 -8.93
CA ALA A 223 -29.19 11.62 -8.04
C ALA A 223 -29.92 12.54 -7.04
N ASP A 224 -31.21 12.29 -6.84
CA ASP A 224 -32.00 12.91 -5.77
C ASP A 224 -31.73 12.10 -4.48
N LEU A 225 -30.84 12.63 -3.64
CA LEU A 225 -30.51 12.02 -2.35
C LEU A 225 -31.41 12.63 -1.27
N PRO A 226 -31.90 11.83 -0.31
CA PRO A 226 -32.63 12.37 0.83
C PRO A 226 -31.74 13.34 1.63
N ASP A 227 -32.35 14.29 2.33
CA ASP A 227 -31.63 15.19 3.24
C ASP A 227 -30.73 14.37 4.17
N TYR A 228 -29.43 14.64 4.17
CA TYR A 228 -28.45 13.85 4.91
C TYR A 228 -28.77 13.76 6.41
N SER A 229 -29.37 14.79 7.00
CA SER A 229 -29.83 14.80 8.39
C SER A 229 -30.88 13.72 8.68
N SER A 230 -31.70 13.36 7.70
CA SER A 230 -32.69 12.29 7.80
C SER A 230 -32.07 10.89 7.90
N LEU A 231 -30.80 10.72 7.52
CA LEU A 231 -30.07 9.45 7.59
C LEU A 231 -29.52 9.17 8.99
N PHE A 232 -29.49 10.16 9.89
CA PHE A 232 -28.92 10.02 11.23
C PHE A 232 -30.02 10.14 12.31
N GLY A 233 -30.46 9.01 12.87
CA GLY A 233 -31.50 8.95 13.92
C GLY A 233 -31.04 9.37 15.33
N SER A 234 -29.97 10.15 15.46
CA SER A 234 -29.41 10.58 16.74
C SER A 234 -28.82 11.97 16.63
N PRO A 235 -28.93 12.82 17.67
CA PRO A 235 -28.32 14.15 17.65
C PRO A 235 -26.81 14.02 17.42
N LEU A 236 -26.33 14.58 16.31
CA LEU A 236 -24.92 14.62 16.01
C LEU A 236 -24.22 15.58 16.99
N PRO A 237 -22.99 15.28 17.43
CA PRO A 237 -22.23 16.21 18.25
C PRO A 237 -22.04 17.53 17.48
N ARG A 238 -22.40 18.65 18.13
CA ARG A 238 -22.28 20.02 17.59
C ARG A 238 -20.85 20.54 17.48
N PHE A 239 -19.86 19.68 17.75
CA PHE A 239 -18.46 19.98 17.60
C PHE A 239 -17.78 18.84 16.86
N ALA A 240 -17.06 19.17 15.79
CA ALA A 240 -16.07 18.26 15.24
C ALA A 240 -14.87 18.28 16.18
N ALA A 241 -14.59 17.16 16.86
CA ALA A 241 -13.25 16.97 17.37
C ALA A 241 -12.33 16.89 16.15
N ALA A 242 -11.55 17.95 15.91
CA ALA A 242 -10.49 17.94 14.92
C ALA A 242 -9.36 17.02 15.42
N GLY A 243 -9.63 15.72 15.45
CA GLY A 243 -8.62 14.71 15.67
C GLY A 243 -7.72 14.69 14.44
N GLN A 244 -6.43 14.88 14.64
CA GLN A 244 -5.46 14.63 13.58
C GLN A 244 -5.55 13.14 13.22
N ALA A 245 -5.85 12.83 11.96
CA ALA A 245 -5.82 11.45 11.49
C ALA A 245 -4.42 10.86 11.75
N ASP A 246 -4.36 9.60 12.17
CA ASP A 246 -3.07 8.94 12.34
C ASP A 246 -2.34 8.89 10.99
N PRO A 247 -1.02 9.13 10.91
CA PRO A 247 -0.24 8.97 9.68
C PRO A 247 -0.38 7.61 8.98
N LEU A 248 -0.85 6.58 9.69
CA LEU A 248 -1.12 5.25 9.13
C LEU A 248 -2.57 5.06 8.63
N SER A 249 -3.40 6.10 8.74
CA SER A 249 -4.77 6.08 8.19
C SER A 249 -4.72 6.12 6.67
N PRO A 250 -5.43 5.22 5.97
CA PRO A 250 -5.51 5.25 4.51
C PRO A 250 -6.56 6.23 3.98
N VAL A 251 -7.28 6.94 4.86
CA VAL A 251 -8.28 7.94 4.45
C VAL A 251 -7.56 9.27 4.22
N PRO A 252 -7.64 9.85 3.01
CA PRO A 252 -6.99 11.12 2.72
C PRO A 252 -7.61 12.24 3.56
N THR A 253 -6.79 13.19 3.98
CA THR A 253 -7.33 14.42 4.58
C THR A 253 -8.04 15.24 3.51
N PRO A 254 -9.14 15.94 3.84
CA PRO A 254 -9.85 16.78 2.88
C PRO A 254 -8.90 17.74 2.14
N GLY A 255 -8.98 17.77 0.81
CA GLY A 255 -8.11 18.57 -0.05
C GLY A 255 -6.72 17.98 -0.34
N ALA A 256 -6.34 16.86 0.28
CA ALA A 256 -5.10 16.12 0.01
C ALA A 256 -5.31 14.90 -0.90
N GLU A 257 -6.47 14.85 -1.55
CA GLU A 257 -7.03 13.71 -2.29
C GLU A 257 -6.28 13.46 -3.62
N GLY A 258 -5.36 14.36 -3.95
CA GLY A 258 -4.55 14.33 -5.15
C GLY A 258 -5.27 14.88 -6.37
N ALA A 259 -4.47 15.21 -7.37
CA ALA A 259 -4.89 15.37 -8.74
C ALA A 259 -3.89 14.59 -9.60
N SER A 260 -4.09 14.48 -10.90
CA SER A 260 -3.11 13.85 -11.78
C SER A 260 -3.14 14.53 -13.12
N ASN A 261 -2.01 14.49 -13.82
CA ASN A 261 -1.93 15.04 -15.16
C ASN A 261 -1.95 13.91 -16.19
N ALA A 262 -2.63 14.15 -17.30
CA ALA A 262 -2.57 13.30 -18.47
C ALA A 262 -2.60 14.17 -19.73
N TRP A 263 -1.74 13.85 -20.69
CA TRP A 263 -1.69 14.51 -21.98
C TRP A 263 -1.79 13.47 -23.09
N ALA A 264 -2.63 13.76 -24.08
CA ALA A 264 -2.72 12.99 -25.30
C ALA A 264 -2.57 13.93 -26.51
N ALA A 265 -1.74 13.54 -27.47
CA ALA A 265 -1.60 14.25 -28.73
C ALA A 265 -1.90 13.31 -29.89
N ALA A 266 -2.81 13.74 -30.76
CA ALA A 266 -3.08 13.06 -32.02
C ALA A 266 -1.84 13.10 -32.94
N PRO A 267 -1.74 12.18 -33.92
CA PRO A 267 -0.62 12.12 -34.87
C PRO A 267 -0.28 13.47 -35.53
N GLN A 268 -1.31 14.24 -35.90
CA GLN A 268 -1.15 15.55 -36.56
C GLN A 268 -0.60 16.65 -35.64
N ARG A 269 -0.49 16.37 -34.33
CA ARG A 269 0.05 17.26 -33.30
C ARG A 269 1.41 16.78 -32.77
N SER A 270 2.01 15.77 -33.40
CA SER A 270 3.31 15.19 -33.03
C SER A 270 4.30 15.33 -34.18
N ALA A 271 5.52 15.77 -33.89
CA ALA A 271 6.58 15.92 -34.90
C ALA A 271 6.96 14.58 -35.58
N ALA A 272 6.81 13.46 -34.86
CA ALA A 272 7.09 12.13 -35.37
C ALA A 272 5.90 11.49 -36.13
N GLY A 273 4.74 12.17 -36.20
CA GLY A 273 3.54 11.65 -36.85
C GLY A 273 2.86 10.48 -36.14
N GLY A 274 3.26 10.16 -34.89
CA GLY A 274 2.63 9.14 -34.05
C GLY A 274 1.78 9.75 -32.93
N THR A 275 0.82 8.99 -32.41
CA THR A 275 0.08 9.37 -31.20
C THR A 275 1.02 9.40 -29.99
N LEU A 276 0.91 10.43 -29.15
CA LEU A 276 1.63 10.52 -27.88
C LEU A 276 0.64 10.41 -26.72
N LEU A 277 1.02 9.65 -25.70
CA LEU A 277 0.33 9.58 -24.42
C LEU A 277 1.37 9.75 -23.31
N ALA A 278 1.11 10.70 -22.40
CA ALA A 278 1.93 10.92 -21.22
C ALA A 278 1.01 10.98 -19.99
N ASN A 279 1.23 10.07 -19.06
CA ASN A 279 0.49 10.01 -17.79
C ASN A 279 1.46 10.32 -16.65
N ASP A 280 1.00 11.14 -15.72
CA ASP A 280 1.74 11.57 -14.53
C ASP A 280 0.80 11.44 -13.31
N PRO A 281 0.52 10.20 -12.86
CA PRO A 281 -0.32 9.97 -11.70
C PRO A 281 0.40 10.40 -10.42
N HIS A 282 -0.25 11.23 -9.60
CA HIS A 282 0.27 11.62 -8.30
C HIS A 282 -0.35 10.73 -7.22
N LEU A 283 0.41 9.75 -6.77
CA LEU A 283 0.02 8.81 -5.72
C LEU A 283 0.98 8.95 -4.52
N GLU A 284 0.50 8.61 -3.33
CA GLU A 284 1.35 8.55 -2.14
C GLU A 284 2.45 7.47 -2.29
N PHE A 285 3.65 7.77 -1.77
CA PHE A 285 4.85 6.92 -1.86
C PHE A 285 5.07 6.10 -0.58
#